data_AF-A0A564SS53-F1
#
_entry.id   AF-A0A564SS53-F1
#
_cell.length_a   1.000
_cell.length_b   1.000
_cell.length_c   1.000
_cell.angle_alpha   90.00
_cell.angle_beta   90.00
_cell.angle_gamma   90.00
#
_symmetry.space_group_name_H-M   'P 1'
#
loop_
_entity.id
_entity.type
_entity.pdbx_description
1 polymer ?
#
loop_
_entity_poly.entity_id
_entity_poly.type
_entity_poly.pdbx_seq_one_letter_code
_entity_poly.pdbx_strand_id
1 'polypeptide(L)'
;MLEENRHVFLCGIAGIGKSELAKAYAKRYIKQYTNILYVEYTGNPHQDITDMDFIDDLPESTEQERFQRHNRFLRSLKSDTLLIIDNFNVTATQDSFLSVVLKYRCQILFTTRSKLDEYCTLPLKEIEGMNALFQLASVFYSEADTYRATVEKIIETVHSHTFAVELAAKLLENGISTPDQLLTRLQVEKASFHNEDKIKIIKDGQSSKATYYSHIHTLFSLYTLSLEQQDIMCNMCFLPSTGISARIFAKWLELPTLNEINDLIETGFVQTTTRRTISLHPMIQEITLSETKPSVTRCHILLDSLQKICLMHGMEVDYYKKLFQTIGNIIVLIEKDDIPKYLLFLENAFPYMDNYNYHKGMNGIIQELTGLLKTKNIGTDSDRALLLDFQATLETKPEKAIKLEKDALAQIENITADNARLVSNLHANLGGLYRMNGHPDLAREHMEKSISLLDQFNLLHINDSIPQIANYAMFLTEQQEPERGISELQKLSGIIKEYHSNDCLDYAKVQETLGTIYLMTANLPQAKTHFKRAFKIYEKIWADEPEMIEAKYQEIQELYPQIGFCIGKNLSGLLTK
;
A
#
# COMPACT_ATOMS: atom_id res chain seq x y z
N MET A 1 -36.15 -4.37 6.12
CA MET A 1 -35.09 -3.37 5.85
C MET A 1 -34.45 -3.52 4.47
N LEU A 2 -33.52 -4.46 4.21
CA LEU A 2 -32.85 -4.55 2.88
C LEU A 2 -33.81 -4.89 1.71
N GLU A 3 -34.89 -5.61 1.98
CA GLU A 3 -35.96 -5.86 1.00
C GLU A 3 -36.76 -4.57 0.67
N GLU A 4 -36.88 -3.66 1.63
CA GLU A 4 -37.65 -2.40 1.50
C GLU A 4 -36.77 -1.24 1.06
N ASN A 5 -35.48 -1.28 1.40
CA ASN A 5 -34.49 -0.24 1.17
C ASN A 5 -33.27 -0.85 0.49
N ARG A 6 -32.93 -0.37 -0.70
CA ARG A 6 -31.79 -0.88 -1.47
C ARG A 6 -30.44 -0.64 -0.77
N HIS A 7 -30.35 0.36 0.10
CA HIS A 7 -29.13 0.74 0.79
C HIS A 7 -29.42 0.83 2.28
N VAL A 8 -28.64 0.11 3.08
CA VAL A 8 -28.78 0.10 4.54
C VAL A 8 -27.42 0.34 5.18
N PHE A 9 -27.38 1.22 6.17
CA PHE A 9 -26.21 1.51 6.99
C PHE A 9 -26.35 0.83 8.35
N LEU A 10 -25.58 -0.22 8.59
CA LEU A 10 -25.45 -0.86 9.89
C LEU A 10 -24.47 -0.04 10.74
N CYS A 11 -25.01 0.76 11.66
CA CYS A 11 -24.25 1.72 12.48
C CYS A 11 -24.07 1.21 13.91
N GLY A 12 -22.89 1.39 14.50
CA GLY A 12 -22.64 0.98 15.89
C GLY A 12 -21.18 1.18 16.32
N ILE A 13 -20.92 0.99 17.61
CA ILE A 13 -19.57 1.17 18.19
C ILE A 13 -18.56 0.12 17.69
N ALA A 14 -17.26 0.39 17.86
CA ALA A 14 -16.20 -0.57 17.50
C ALA A 14 -16.38 -1.88 18.30
N GLY A 15 -16.03 -3.04 17.71
CA GLY A 15 -16.11 -4.32 18.43
C GLY A 15 -17.51 -4.86 18.76
N ILE A 16 -18.60 -4.16 18.40
CA ILE A 16 -19.99 -4.63 18.66
C ILE A 16 -20.48 -5.73 17.71
N GLY A 17 -19.66 -6.13 16.73
CA GLY A 17 -20.00 -7.23 15.81
C GLY A 17 -20.70 -6.83 14.51
N LYS A 18 -20.57 -5.57 14.04
CA LYS A 18 -21.17 -5.13 12.75
C LYS A 18 -20.72 -5.98 11.56
N SER A 19 -19.41 -6.14 11.39
CA SER A 19 -18.83 -6.91 10.28
C SER A 19 -19.24 -8.38 10.36
N GLU A 20 -19.28 -8.95 11.57
CA GLU A 20 -19.74 -10.32 11.78
C GLU A 20 -21.24 -10.49 11.50
N LEU A 21 -22.08 -9.51 11.85
CA LEU A 21 -23.50 -9.53 11.50
C LEU A 21 -23.70 -9.44 9.98
N ALA A 22 -22.93 -8.60 9.28
CA ALA A 22 -22.98 -8.49 7.82
C ALA A 22 -22.56 -9.81 7.14
N LYS A 23 -21.47 -10.45 7.61
CA LYS A 23 -21.02 -11.77 7.13
C LYS A 23 -22.05 -12.87 7.45
N ALA A 24 -22.62 -12.87 8.65
CA ALA A 24 -23.65 -13.83 9.05
C ALA A 24 -24.91 -13.69 8.20
N TYR A 25 -25.32 -12.47 7.90
CA TYR A 25 -26.42 -12.17 6.98
C TYR A 25 -26.12 -12.75 5.58
N ALA A 26 -24.97 -12.42 5.00
CA ALA A 26 -24.55 -12.95 3.70
C ALA A 26 -24.56 -14.48 3.66
N LYS A 27 -24.02 -15.14 4.69
CA LYS A 27 -24.01 -16.60 4.81
C LYS A 27 -25.41 -17.19 4.92
N ARG A 28 -26.28 -16.59 5.73
CA ARG A 28 -27.67 -17.04 5.95
C ARG A 28 -28.51 -16.98 4.67
N TYR A 29 -28.30 -15.92 3.88
CA TYR A 29 -29.10 -15.61 2.69
C TYR A 29 -28.35 -15.87 1.38
N ILE A 30 -27.26 -16.64 1.40
CA ILE A 30 -26.42 -16.91 0.23
C ILE A 30 -27.18 -17.44 -0.99
N LYS A 31 -28.27 -18.19 -0.77
CA LYS A 31 -29.10 -18.75 -1.84
C LYS A 31 -30.09 -17.75 -2.47
N GLN A 32 -30.29 -16.59 -1.85
CA GLN A 32 -31.20 -15.55 -2.35
C GLN A 32 -30.50 -14.57 -3.29
N TYR A 33 -29.17 -14.56 -3.29
CA TYR A 33 -28.36 -13.69 -4.13
C TYR A 33 -27.65 -14.48 -5.21
N THR A 34 -27.58 -13.92 -6.42
CA THR A 34 -26.74 -14.44 -7.50
C THR A 34 -25.26 -14.17 -7.23
N ASN A 35 -24.96 -13.02 -6.62
CA ASN A 35 -23.60 -12.60 -6.29
C ASN A 35 -23.56 -11.96 -4.90
N ILE A 36 -22.48 -12.21 -4.16
CA ILE A 36 -22.17 -11.49 -2.92
C ILE A 36 -20.77 -10.92 -3.08
N LEU A 37 -20.67 -9.60 -3.05
CA LEU A 37 -19.43 -8.86 -3.14
C LEU A 37 -19.11 -8.29 -1.75
N TYR A 38 -17.87 -8.43 -1.31
CA TYR A 38 -17.38 -7.86 -0.06
C TYR A 38 -16.22 -6.92 -0.38
N VAL A 39 -16.39 -5.65 -0.05
CA VAL A 39 -15.39 -4.60 -0.26
C VAL A 39 -15.09 -3.99 1.09
N GLU A 40 -13.80 -3.92 1.42
CA GLU A 40 -13.35 -3.18 2.59
C GLU A 40 -13.09 -1.73 2.22
N TYR A 41 -13.68 -0.81 2.96
CA TYR A 41 -13.49 0.60 2.75
C TYR A 41 -12.12 1.06 3.26
N THR A 42 -11.31 1.65 2.38
CA THR A 42 -9.95 2.10 2.74
C THR A 42 -9.81 3.62 2.85
N GLY A 43 -10.92 4.36 2.82
CA GLY A 43 -10.92 5.83 2.89
C GLY A 43 -11.20 6.52 1.56
N ASN A 44 -11.27 5.79 0.45
CA ASN A 44 -11.62 6.33 -0.87
C ASN A 44 -12.38 5.27 -1.67
N PRO A 45 -13.72 5.35 -1.80
CA PRO A 45 -14.49 4.29 -2.43
C PRO A 45 -14.34 4.28 -3.95
N HIS A 46 -13.93 5.40 -4.56
CA HIS A 46 -13.54 5.38 -5.97
C HIS A 46 -12.36 4.43 -6.16
N GLN A 47 -11.32 4.57 -5.32
CA GLN A 47 -10.16 3.71 -5.38
C GLN A 47 -10.47 2.27 -4.94
N ASP A 48 -11.30 2.06 -3.91
CA ASP A 48 -11.68 0.71 -3.47
C ASP A 48 -12.36 -0.08 -4.60
N ILE A 49 -13.15 0.61 -5.45
CA ILE A 49 -13.74 0.02 -6.65
C ILE A 49 -12.69 -0.20 -7.74
N THR A 50 -11.78 0.75 -7.96
CA THR A 50 -10.65 0.57 -8.89
C THR A 50 -9.82 -0.65 -8.52
N ASP A 51 -9.55 -0.87 -7.23
CA ASP A 51 -8.64 -1.91 -6.74
C ASP A 51 -9.26 -3.31 -6.69
N MET A 52 -10.57 -3.45 -6.97
CA MET A 52 -11.22 -4.75 -7.10
C MET A 52 -10.54 -5.59 -8.19
N ASP A 53 -10.30 -6.87 -7.91
CA ASP A 53 -9.70 -7.79 -8.88
C ASP A 53 -10.76 -8.32 -9.84
N PHE A 54 -10.75 -7.84 -11.09
CA PHE A 54 -11.59 -8.33 -12.18
C PHE A 54 -10.74 -9.20 -13.10
N ILE A 55 -11.30 -10.33 -13.58
CA ILE A 55 -10.59 -11.27 -14.47
C ILE A 55 -10.15 -10.60 -15.77
N ASP A 56 -10.92 -9.61 -16.23
CA ASP A 56 -10.67 -8.89 -17.49
C ASP A 56 -9.80 -7.63 -17.29
N ASP A 57 -9.11 -7.49 -16.15
CA ASP A 57 -8.16 -6.41 -15.94
C ASP A 57 -6.91 -6.60 -16.80
N LEU A 58 -6.68 -5.65 -17.71
CA LEU A 58 -5.47 -5.62 -18.54
C LEU A 58 -4.36 -4.94 -17.73
N PRO A 59 -3.11 -5.46 -17.76
CA PRO A 59 -1.97 -4.86 -17.06
C PRO A 59 -1.74 -3.39 -17.43
N GLU A 60 -2.04 -3.01 -18.67
CA GLU A 60 -1.81 -1.66 -19.21
C GLU A 60 -2.96 -0.68 -18.95
N SER A 61 -4.08 -1.13 -18.35
CA SER A 61 -5.23 -0.24 -18.14
C SER A 61 -4.90 0.85 -17.14
N THR A 62 -5.17 2.11 -17.50
CA THR A 62 -5.07 3.23 -16.55
C THR A 62 -6.04 3.05 -15.39
N GLU A 63 -5.74 3.63 -14.22
CA GLU A 63 -6.68 3.61 -13.08
C GLU A 63 -8.08 4.13 -13.46
N GLN A 64 -8.13 5.14 -14.33
CA GLN A 64 -9.40 5.71 -14.78
C GLN A 64 -10.20 4.72 -15.65
N GLU A 65 -9.54 3.98 -16.54
CA GLU A 65 -10.19 2.94 -17.36
C GLU A 65 -10.66 1.76 -16.51
N ARG A 66 -9.82 1.29 -15.58
CA ARG A 66 -10.17 0.24 -14.61
C ARG A 66 -11.39 0.66 -13.80
N PHE A 67 -11.35 1.85 -13.21
CA PHE A 67 -12.48 2.41 -12.48
C PHE A 67 -13.74 2.46 -13.34
N GLN A 68 -13.67 3.00 -14.55
CA GLN A 68 -14.83 3.11 -15.44
C GLN A 68 -15.44 1.74 -15.76
N ARG A 69 -14.60 0.73 -16.02
CA ARG A 69 -15.03 -0.66 -16.25
C ARG A 69 -15.70 -1.24 -15.00
N HIS A 70 -15.05 -1.17 -13.84
CA HIS A 70 -15.55 -1.74 -12.59
C HIS A 70 -16.85 -1.07 -12.15
N ASN A 71 -16.90 0.26 -12.14
CA ASN A 71 -18.10 1.03 -11.84
C ASN A 71 -19.24 0.72 -12.80
N ARG A 72 -18.97 0.57 -14.11
CA ARG A 72 -19.98 0.18 -15.10
C ARG A 72 -20.55 -1.21 -14.79
N PHE A 73 -19.69 -2.17 -14.47
CA PHE A 73 -20.11 -3.51 -14.05
C PHE A 73 -20.97 -3.45 -12.78
N LEU A 74 -20.50 -2.78 -11.72
CA LEU A 74 -21.23 -2.66 -10.46
C LEU A 74 -22.60 -1.99 -10.64
N ARG A 75 -22.70 -0.98 -11.53
CA ARG A 75 -23.97 -0.34 -11.90
C ARG A 75 -24.94 -1.26 -12.64
N SER A 76 -24.42 -2.29 -13.33
CA SER A 76 -25.23 -3.26 -14.06
C SER A 76 -25.86 -4.32 -13.15
N LEU A 77 -25.28 -4.53 -11.95
CA LEU A 77 -25.77 -5.49 -10.96
C LEU A 77 -27.17 -5.09 -10.48
N LYS A 78 -28.05 -6.08 -10.34
CA LYS A 78 -29.45 -5.90 -9.96
C LYS A 78 -29.65 -6.24 -8.49
N SER A 79 -30.89 -6.10 -8.02
CA SER A 79 -31.28 -6.35 -6.62
C SER A 79 -31.07 -7.79 -6.15
N ASP A 80 -30.78 -8.72 -7.06
CA ASP A 80 -30.35 -10.09 -6.79
C ASP A 80 -28.87 -10.19 -6.41
N THR A 81 -28.14 -9.08 -6.35
CA THR A 81 -26.76 -9.00 -5.87
C THR A 81 -26.68 -8.23 -4.55
N LEU A 82 -25.91 -8.76 -3.60
CA LEU A 82 -25.56 -8.10 -2.35
C LEU A 82 -24.13 -7.56 -2.43
N LEU A 83 -23.96 -6.25 -2.20
CA LEU A 83 -22.66 -5.60 -2.04
C LEU A 83 -22.49 -5.16 -0.58
N ILE A 84 -21.51 -5.73 0.12
CA ILE A 84 -21.13 -5.33 1.47
C ILE A 84 -19.95 -4.37 1.37
N ILE A 85 -20.09 -3.17 1.93
CA ILE A 85 -19.01 -2.21 2.09
C ILE A 85 -18.72 -2.09 3.58
N ASP A 86 -17.66 -2.77 4.03
CA ASP A 86 -17.30 -2.87 5.43
C ASP A 86 -16.42 -1.68 5.84
N ASN A 87 -16.55 -1.24 7.10
CA ASN A 87 -15.75 -0.19 7.72
C ASN A 87 -15.87 1.21 7.09
N PHE A 88 -17.04 1.55 6.53
CA PHE A 88 -17.35 2.85 5.91
C PHE A 88 -17.47 3.99 6.94
N ASN A 89 -16.38 4.35 7.61
CA ASN A 89 -16.35 5.31 8.72
C ASN A 89 -16.18 6.77 8.26
N VAL A 90 -16.89 7.18 7.20
CA VAL A 90 -16.84 8.54 6.66
C VAL A 90 -17.69 9.49 7.52
N THR A 91 -17.26 10.73 7.68
CA THR A 91 -18.15 11.80 8.16
C THR A 91 -19.03 12.32 7.00
N ALA A 92 -20.28 12.71 7.28
CA ALA A 92 -21.30 13.00 6.27
C ALA A 92 -20.92 14.05 5.19
N THR A 93 -19.84 14.81 5.39
CA THR A 93 -19.36 15.88 4.50
C THR A 93 -18.17 15.51 3.61
N GLN A 94 -17.59 14.31 3.74
CA GLN A 94 -16.27 14.02 3.15
C GLN A 94 -16.26 13.14 1.90
N ASP A 95 -17.40 12.58 1.46
CA ASP A 95 -17.39 11.64 0.34
C ASP A 95 -18.31 12.04 -0.81
N SER A 96 -17.73 12.65 -1.84
CA SER A 96 -18.41 13.00 -3.09
C SER A 96 -18.89 11.76 -3.87
N PHE A 97 -18.26 10.60 -3.63
CA PHE A 97 -18.47 9.37 -4.37
C PHE A 97 -19.54 8.46 -3.77
N LEU A 98 -19.91 8.62 -2.49
CA LEU A 98 -21.05 7.92 -1.90
C LEU A 98 -22.33 8.11 -2.73
N SER A 99 -22.56 9.33 -3.23
CA SER A 99 -23.69 9.66 -4.12
C SER A 99 -23.72 8.85 -5.43
N VAL A 100 -22.57 8.33 -5.86
CA VAL A 100 -22.42 7.47 -7.03
C VAL A 100 -22.77 6.03 -6.68
N VAL A 101 -22.24 5.52 -5.57
CA VAL A 101 -22.50 4.15 -5.09
C VAL A 101 -23.98 3.94 -4.77
N LEU A 102 -24.64 4.94 -4.18
CA LEU A 102 -26.08 4.92 -3.90
C LEU A 102 -26.97 4.92 -5.15
N LYS A 103 -26.41 5.08 -6.36
CA LYS A 103 -27.15 4.92 -7.62
C LYS A 103 -27.13 3.48 -8.15
N TYR A 104 -26.37 2.58 -7.54
CA TYR A 104 -26.31 1.19 -7.99
C TYR A 104 -27.65 0.49 -7.72
N ARG A 105 -28.01 -0.45 -8.60
CA ARG A 105 -29.31 -1.13 -8.52
C ARG A 105 -29.29 -2.37 -7.62
N CYS A 106 -28.11 -2.82 -7.21
CA CYS A 106 -27.93 -3.90 -6.24
C CYS A 106 -28.29 -3.47 -4.82
N GLN A 107 -28.48 -4.47 -3.96
CA GLN A 107 -28.65 -4.24 -2.53
C GLN A 107 -27.27 -3.97 -1.92
N ILE A 108 -27.15 -2.90 -1.12
CA ILE A 108 -25.89 -2.49 -0.51
C ILE A 108 -26.05 -2.43 1.01
N LEU A 109 -25.15 -3.11 1.71
CA LEU A 109 -25.04 -3.08 3.16
C LEU A 109 -23.71 -2.41 3.53
N PHE A 110 -23.79 -1.25 4.16
CA PHE A 110 -22.65 -0.57 4.73
C PHE A 110 -22.50 -0.94 6.20
N THR A 111 -21.29 -1.19 6.68
CA THR A 111 -21.01 -1.16 8.12
C THR A 111 -20.27 0.12 8.45
N THR A 112 -20.64 0.79 9.54
CA THR A 112 -20.06 2.10 9.88
C THR A 112 -20.09 2.39 11.37
N ARG A 113 -19.15 3.21 11.83
CA ARG A 113 -19.16 3.87 13.14
C ARG A 113 -19.83 5.24 13.10
N SER A 114 -20.06 5.78 11.90
CA SER A 114 -20.62 7.11 11.67
C SER A 114 -22.14 7.07 11.66
N LYS A 115 -22.75 8.05 12.33
CA LYS A 115 -24.20 8.23 12.29
C LYS A 115 -24.56 9.04 11.04
N LEU A 116 -25.23 8.41 10.09
CA LEU A 116 -25.64 9.03 8.84
C LEU A 116 -27.16 9.14 8.79
N ASP A 117 -27.70 10.12 9.54
CA ASP A 117 -29.14 10.27 9.79
C ASP A 117 -29.99 10.51 8.52
N GLU A 118 -29.35 10.90 7.41
CA GLU A 118 -30.00 11.12 6.11
C GLU A 118 -30.32 9.82 5.36
N TYR A 119 -29.77 8.68 5.79
CA TYR A 119 -29.94 7.39 5.13
C TYR A 119 -30.62 6.34 6.03
N CYS A 120 -31.14 5.28 5.40
CA CYS A 120 -31.72 4.15 6.09
C CYS A 120 -30.67 3.47 6.98
N THR A 121 -30.76 3.71 8.28
CA THR A 121 -29.75 3.30 9.26
C THR A 121 -30.34 2.30 10.24
N LEU A 122 -29.66 1.17 10.42
CA LEU A 122 -29.94 0.18 11.46
C LEU A 122 -28.90 0.33 12.58
N PRO A 123 -29.27 0.86 13.75
CA PRO A 123 -28.36 0.92 14.89
C PRO A 123 -28.18 -0.48 15.49
N LEU A 124 -26.96 -0.99 15.47
CA LEU A 124 -26.56 -2.21 16.16
C LEU A 124 -26.18 -1.88 17.61
N LYS A 125 -26.95 -2.44 18.54
CA LYS A 125 -26.72 -2.36 19.98
C LYS A 125 -26.13 -3.66 20.52
N GLU A 126 -25.82 -3.65 21.81
CA GLU A 126 -25.43 -4.82 22.57
C GLU A 126 -26.48 -5.95 22.46
N ILE A 127 -26.02 -7.19 22.61
CA ILE A 127 -26.90 -8.36 22.65
C ILE A 127 -27.68 -8.33 23.98
N GLU A 128 -29.01 -8.21 23.91
CA GLU A 128 -29.85 -8.10 25.12
C GLU A 128 -29.92 -9.42 25.92
N GLY A 129 -29.79 -10.56 25.26
CA GLY A 129 -29.94 -11.88 25.88
C GLY A 129 -28.68 -12.34 26.62
N MET A 130 -28.71 -12.33 27.95
CA MET A 130 -27.61 -12.85 28.78
C MET A 130 -27.21 -14.28 28.40
N ASN A 131 -28.18 -15.16 28.11
CA ASN A 131 -27.87 -16.52 27.66
C ASN A 131 -27.07 -16.57 26.36
N ALA A 132 -27.32 -15.65 25.42
CA ALA A 132 -26.58 -15.59 24.16
C ALA A 132 -25.15 -15.07 24.36
N LEU A 133 -24.96 -14.07 25.23
CA LEU A 133 -23.63 -13.60 25.63
C LEU A 133 -22.85 -14.64 26.42
N PHE A 134 -23.53 -15.38 27.29
CA PHE A 134 -22.93 -16.49 28.02
C PHE A 134 -22.49 -17.61 27.06
N GLN A 135 -23.33 -17.94 26.08
CA GLN A 135 -22.96 -18.88 25.02
C GLN A 135 -21.74 -18.39 24.23
N LEU A 136 -21.68 -17.10 23.89
CA LEU A 136 -20.50 -16.49 23.26
C LEU A 136 -19.24 -16.67 24.13
N ALA A 137 -19.32 -16.35 25.43
CA ALA A 137 -18.20 -16.53 26.34
C ALA A 137 -17.77 -18.01 26.44
N SER A 138 -18.75 -18.93 26.46
CA SER A 138 -18.51 -20.38 26.55
C SER A 138 -17.82 -20.97 25.31
N VAL A 139 -17.89 -20.29 24.15
CA VAL A 139 -17.09 -20.67 22.97
C VAL A 139 -15.60 -20.51 23.21
N PHE A 140 -15.21 -19.55 24.05
CA PHE A 140 -13.81 -19.20 24.30
C PHE A 140 -13.30 -19.62 25.67
N TYR A 141 -14.19 -19.86 26.65
CA TYR A 141 -13.83 -20.29 28.00
C TYR A 141 -14.48 -21.64 28.33
N SER A 142 -13.66 -22.69 28.39
CA SER A 142 -14.07 -24.08 28.55
C SER A 142 -14.75 -24.38 29.89
N GLU A 143 -14.42 -23.65 30.95
CA GLU A 143 -15.04 -23.79 32.27
C GLU A 143 -16.18 -22.80 32.54
N ALA A 144 -16.72 -22.13 31.51
CA ALA A 144 -17.74 -21.11 31.67
C ALA A 144 -18.98 -21.60 32.44
N ASP A 145 -19.46 -22.81 32.17
CA ASP A 145 -20.61 -23.42 32.88
C ASP A 145 -20.33 -23.66 34.37
N THR A 146 -19.09 -24.06 34.72
CA THR A 146 -18.67 -24.24 36.12
C THR A 146 -18.74 -22.92 36.89
N TYR A 147 -18.37 -21.82 36.24
CA TYR A 147 -18.30 -20.48 36.83
C TYR A 147 -19.44 -19.57 36.40
N ARG A 148 -20.59 -20.13 36.01
CA ARG A 148 -21.68 -19.41 35.34
C ARG A 148 -22.05 -18.09 36.00
N ALA A 149 -22.30 -18.11 37.31
CA ALA A 149 -22.72 -16.91 38.04
C ALA A 149 -21.67 -15.79 38.04
N THR A 150 -20.38 -16.13 38.08
CA THR A 150 -19.30 -15.15 38.02
C THR A 150 -19.09 -14.65 36.60
N VAL A 151 -19.17 -15.52 35.60
CA VAL A 151 -19.08 -15.14 34.17
C VAL A 151 -20.23 -14.22 33.77
N GLU A 152 -21.47 -14.49 34.19
CA GLU A 152 -22.61 -13.59 33.96
C GLU A 152 -22.37 -12.20 34.58
N LYS A 153 -21.80 -12.12 35.79
CA LYS A 153 -21.41 -10.83 36.41
C LYS A 153 -20.28 -10.12 35.66
N ILE A 154 -19.32 -10.85 35.10
CA ILE A 154 -18.27 -10.26 34.25
C ILE A 154 -18.91 -9.65 33.01
N ILE A 155 -19.81 -10.37 32.34
CA ILE A 155 -20.56 -9.90 31.16
C ILE A 155 -21.33 -8.61 31.48
N GLU A 156 -22.01 -8.56 32.63
CA GLU A 156 -22.68 -7.35 33.11
C GLU A 156 -21.70 -6.20 33.37
N THR A 157 -20.53 -6.51 33.95
CA THR A 157 -19.52 -5.51 34.31
C THR A 157 -18.91 -4.86 33.07
N VAL A 158 -18.67 -5.63 32.00
CA VAL A 158 -18.22 -5.10 30.70
C VAL A 158 -19.37 -4.58 29.83
N HIS A 159 -20.54 -4.37 30.43
CA HIS A 159 -21.71 -3.76 29.81
C HIS A 159 -22.18 -4.49 28.53
N SER A 160 -22.09 -5.83 28.51
CA SER A 160 -22.53 -6.65 27.37
C SER A 160 -21.83 -6.33 26.04
N HIS A 161 -20.68 -5.65 26.08
CA HIS A 161 -19.90 -5.34 24.89
C HIS A 161 -19.30 -6.62 24.30
N THR A 162 -19.74 -7.01 23.11
CA THR A 162 -19.45 -8.33 22.50
C THR A 162 -17.96 -8.66 22.49
N PHE A 163 -17.11 -7.73 22.04
CA PHE A 163 -15.66 -7.95 22.01
C PHE A 163 -15.01 -7.98 23.41
N ALA A 164 -15.56 -7.25 24.39
CA ALA A 164 -15.02 -7.28 25.75
C ALA A 164 -15.37 -8.59 26.45
N VAL A 165 -16.56 -9.14 26.16
CA VAL A 165 -16.97 -10.48 26.61
C VAL A 165 -16.06 -11.56 26.02
N GLU A 166 -15.78 -11.50 24.71
CA GLU A 166 -14.82 -12.41 24.07
C GLU A 166 -13.43 -12.31 24.71
N LEU A 167 -12.90 -11.09 24.88
CA LEU A 167 -11.57 -10.87 25.45
C LEU A 167 -11.49 -11.35 26.91
N ALA A 168 -12.53 -11.08 27.71
CA ALA A 168 -12.62 -11.60 29.07
C ALA A 168 -12.64 -13.13 29.11
N ALA A 169 -13.38 -13.78 28.21
CA ALA A 169 -13.40 -15.24 28.15
C ALA A 169 -12.03 -15.83 27.76
N LYS A 170 -11.33 -15.23 26.78
CA LYS A 170 -9.97 -15.66 26.42
C LYS A 170 -8.95 -15.44 27.54
N LEU A 171 -9.07 -14.37 28.33
CA LEU A 171 -8.24 -14.15 29.53
C LEU A 171 -8.40 -15.28 30.55
N LEU A 172 -9.64 -15.72 30.77
CA LEU A 172 -9.96 -16.81 31.69
C LEU A 172 -9.42 -18.15 31.18
N GLU A 173 -9.61 -18.44 29.90
CA GLU A 173 -9.12 -19.68 29.28
C GLU A 173 -7.60 -19.82 29.36
N ASN A 174 -6.87 -18.72 29.19
CA ASN A 174 -5.41 -18.70 29.32
C ASN A 174 -4.91 -18.78 30.78
N GLY A 175 -5.81 -18.80 31.77
CA GLY A 175 -5.46 -18.92 33.18
C GLY A 175 -4.77 -17.67 33.76
N ILE A 176 -4.79 -16.54 33.07
CA ILE A 176 -4.16 -15.27 33.49
C ILE A 176 -4.83 -14.71 34.75
N SER A 177 -6.12 -14.97 34.93
CA SER A 177 -6.88 -14.59 36.12
C SER A 177 -8.00 -15.59 36.36
N THR A 178 -8.32 -15.86 37.63
CA THR A 178 -9.55 -16.59 37.95
C THR A 178 -10.77 -15.71 37.71
N PRO A 179 -11.98 -16.29 37.53
CA PRO A 179 -13.21 -15.50 37.34
C PRO A 179 -13.43 -14.44 38.41
N ASP A 180 -13.20 -14.77 39.69
CA ASP A 180 -13.39 -13.82 40.79
C ASP A 180 -12.33 -12.71 40.80
N GLN A 181 -11.07 -13.03 40.46
CA GLN A 181 -10.00 -12.03 40.34
C GLN A 181 -10.29 -11.05 39.20
N LEU A 182 -10.70 -11.55 38.04
CA LEU A 182 -11.04 -10.73 36.88
C LEU A 182 -12.23 -9.82 37.18
N LEU A 183 -13.30 -10.37 37.76
CA LEU A 183 -14.47 -9.60 38.18
C LEU A 183 -14.09 -8.47 39.14
N THR A 184 -13.27 -8.78 40.15
CA THR A 184 -12.82 -7.80 41.14
C THR A 184 -12.04 -6.66 40.48
N ARG A 185 -11.10 -6.97 39.57
CA ARG A 185 -10.33 -5.94 38.86
C ARG A 185 -11.22 -5.02 38.01
N LEU A 186 -12.10 -5.61 37.21
CA LEU A 186 -13.05 -4.85 36.39
C LEU A 186 -13.98 -3.95 37.23
N GLN A 187 -14.38 -4.40 38.42
CA GLN A 187 -15.19 -3.60 39.34
C GLN A 187 -14.40 -2.47 40.02
N VAL A 188 -13.12 -2.69 40.34
CA VAL A 188 -12.24 -1.66 40.92
C VAL A 188 -12.00 -0.53 39.93
N GLU A 189 -11.65 -0.84 38.68
CA GLU A 189 -11.47 0.19 37.65
C GLU A 189 -12.79 0.90 37.33
N LYS A 190 -13.92 0.19 37.32
CA LYS A 190 -15.24 0.83 37.21
C LYS A 190 -15.45 1.90 38.30
N ALA A 191 -14.92 1.71 39.51
CA ALA A 191 -15.07 2.64 40.62
C ALA A 191 -14.12 3.85 40.56
N SER A 192 -12.91 3.72 39.99
CA SER A 192 -11.94 4.82 39.88
C SER A 192 -12.36 5.89 38.85
N PHE A 193 -12.97 5.50 37.74
CA PHE A 193 -13.41 6.44 36.70
C PHE A 193 -14.63 7.30 37.11
N HIS A 194 -15.39 6.89 38.13
CA HIS A 194 -16.43 7.75 38.70
C HIS A 194 -15.86 8.94 39.50
N ASN A 195 -14.56 8.95 39.81
CA ASN A 195 -13.94 9.97 40.68
C ASN A 195 -13.01 10.99 39.98
N GLU A 196 -12.50 10.75 38.76
CA GLU A 196 -11.42 11.60 38.20
C GLU A 196 -11.69 12.37 36.89
N ASP A 197 -12.72 12.10 36.09
CA ASP A 197 -12.83 12.75 34.77
C ASP A 197 -13.63 14.06 34.74
N LYS A 198 -12.91 15.18 34.95
CA LYS A 198 -13.20 16.50 34.34
C LYS A 198 -12.54 16.62 32.96
N ILE A 199 -12.69 15.63 32.08
CA ILE A 199 -12.32 15.81 30.67
C ILE A 199 -13.43 16.63 30.00
N LYS A 200 -13.07 17.77 29.40
CA LYS A 200 -14.01 18.68 28.70
C LYS A 200 -14.74 17.92 27.58
N ILE A 201 -16.00 17.60 27.84
CA ILE A 201 -16.95 16.96 26.93
C ILE A 201 -17.35 17.96 25.84
N ILE A 202 -17.03 17.67 24.58
CA ILE A 202 -17.68 18.30 23.43
C ILE A 202 -18.89 17.42 23.05
N LYS A 203 -20.02 18.09 22.82
CA LYS A 203 -21.37 17.56 22.61
C LYS A 203 -21.47 16.33 21.68
N ASP A 204 -22.50 15.52 21.96
CA ASP A 204 -23.11 14.46 21.14
C ASP A 204 -22.55 13.02 21.29
N GLY A 205 -22.71 12.44 22.49
CA GLY A 205 -22.76 10.97 22.66
C GLY A 205 -21.50 10.26 23.17
N GLN A 206 -20.58 10.97 23.86
CA GLN A 206 -19.28 10.42 24.26
C GLN A 206 -19.25 9.61 25.57
N SER A 207 -20.28 9.64 26.42
CA SER A 207 -20.20 9.02 27.75
C SER A 207 -20.12 7.49 27.74
N SER A 208 -20.70 6.81 26.74
CA SER A 208 -20.63 5.35 26.63
C SER A 208 -19.31 4.86 26.02
N LYS A 209 -18.71 5.64 25.11
CA LYS A 209 -17.44 5.28 24.43
C LYS A 209 -16.27 5.18 25.42
N ALA A 210 -16.21 6.07 26.41
CA ALA A 210 -15.15 6.05 27.42
C ALA A 210 -15.19 4.78 28.28
N THR A 211 -16.39 4.31 28.64
CA THR A 211 -16.58 3.12 29.51
C THR A 211 -16.18 1.81 28.82
N TYR A 212 -16.51 1.61 27.54
CA TYR A 212 -16.07 0.40 26.83
C TYR A 212 -14.56 0.40 26.59
N TYR A 213 -14.01 1.57 26.25
CA TYR A 213 -12.58 1.73 26.07
C TYR A 213 -11.82 1.39 27.35
N SER A 214 -12.27 1.91 28.51
CA SER A 214 -11.64 1.59 29.79
C SER A 214 -11.69 0.10 30.08
N HIS A 215 -12.82 -0.58 29.88
CA HIS A 215 -12.89 -2.03 30.11
C HIS A 215 -11.97 -2.83 29.19
N ILE A 216 -11.88 -2.48 27.91
CA ILE A 216 -11.01 -3.22 26.98
C ILE A 216 -9.55 -2.91 27.27
N HIS A 217 -9.20 -1.66 27.62
CA HIS A 217 -7.86 -1.30 28.09
C HIS A 217 -7.50 -2.04 29.38
N THR A 218 -8.40 -2.11 30.36
CA THR A 218 -8.23 -2.95 31.56
C THR A 218 -7.89 -4.37 31.15
N LEU A 219 -8.76 -5.02 30.36
CA LEU A 219 -8.58 -6.40 29.93
C LEU A 219 -7.25 -6.58 29.21
N PHE A 220 -6.89 -5.64 28.33
CA PHE A 220 -5.61 -5.60 27.62
C PHE A 220 -4.42 -5.55 28.59
N SER A 221 -4.44 -4.62 29.55
CA SER A 221 -3.38 -4.44 30.55
C SER A 221 -3.16 -5.63 31.49
N LEU A 222 -4.15 -6.52 31.62
CA LEU A 222 -4.01 -7.73 32.43
C LEU A 222 -3.12 -8.78 31.77
N TYR A 223 -2.99 -8.74 30.45
CA TYR A 223 -1.99 -9.54 29.77
C TYR A 223 -0.63 -8.86 29.98
N THR A 224 0.22 -9.50 30.79
CA THR A 224 1.60 -9.08 30.97
C THR A 224 2.41 -9.46 29.73
N LEU A 225 2.25 -8.69 28.65
CA LEU A 225 2.99 -8.88 27.41
C LEU A 225 4.48 -8.65 27.63
N SER A 226 5.31 -9.52 27.06
CA SER A 226 6.76 -9.31 27.04
C SER A 226 7.12 -8.05 26.25
N LEU A 227 8.32 -7.51 26.47
CA LEU A 227 8.80 -6.35 25.70
C LEU A 227 8.85 -6.66 24.19
N GLU A 228 9.19 -7.90 23.83
CA GLU A 228 9.21 -8.37 22.44
C GLU A 228 7.79 -8.42 21.85
N GLN A 229 6.81 -8.94 22.59
CA GLN A 229 5.41 -8.96 22.18
C GLN A 229 4.85 -7.55 22.02
N GLN A 230 5.16 -6.64 22.94
CA GLN A 230 4.77 -5.24 22.84
C GLN A 230 5.36 -4.57 21.59
N ASP A 231 6.62 -4.88 21.24
CA ASP A 231 7.26 -4.34 20.05
C ASP A 231 6.67 -4.92 18.75
N ILE A 232 6.39 -6.23 18.73
CA ILE A 232 5.67 -6.88 17.62
C ILE A 232 4.31 -6.21 17.44
N MET A 233 3.53 -6.04 18.52
CA MET A 233 2.22 -5.40 18.46
C MET A 233 2.29 -3.93 18.02
N CYS A 234 3.29 -3.18 18.51
CA CYS A 234 3.56 -1.80 18.09
C CYS A 234 3.71 -1.71 16.57
N ASN A 235 4.51 -2.59 15.96
CA ASN A 235 4.70 -2.64 14.52
C ASN A 235 3.49 -3.21 13.76
N MET A 236 2.75 -4.15 14.34
CA MET A 236 1.52 -4.72 13.75
C MET A 236 0.41 -3.67 13.58
N CYS A 237 0.48 -2.55 14.30
CA CYS A 237 -0.48 -1.46 14.16
C CYS A 237 -0.53 -0.87 12.75
N PHE A 238 0.49 -1.07 11.93
CA PHE A 238 0.51 -0.60 10.55
C PHE A 238 -0.05 -1.59 9.54
N LEU A 239 -0.32 -2.83 9.95
CA LEU A 239 -0.79 -3.85 9.02
C LEU A 239 -2.20 -3.53 8.51
N PRO A 240 -2.51 -3.89 7.24
CA PRO A 240 -3.87 -3.83 6.73
C PRO A 240 -4.80 -4.71 7.57
N SER A 241 -6.04 -4.31 7.72
CA SER A 241 -7.10 -5.09 8.38
C SER A 241 -7.39 -6.43 7.68
N THR A 242 -7.20 -6.50 6.35
CA THR A 242 -7.19 -7.76 5.59
C THR A 242 -6.08 -8.73 6.00
N GLY A 243 -5.07 -8.23 6.72
CA GLY A 243 -3.94 -8.97 7.27
C GLY A 243 -2.88 -9.36 6.25
N ILE A 244 -1.74 -9.84 6.76
CA ILE A 244 -0.60 -10.30 5.96
C ILE A 244 -0.11 -11.66 6.46
N SER A 245 0.60 -12.43 5.62
CA SER A 245 1.21 -13.69 6.07
C SER A 245 2.11 -13.46 7.28
N ALA A 246 1.94 -14.27 8.34
CA ALA A 246 2.78 -14.21 9.53
C ALA A 246 4.28 -14.34 9.20
N ARG A 247 4.63 -15.15 8.19
CA ARG A 247 6.02 -15.33 7.74
C ARG A 247 6.59 -14.08 7.08
N ILE A 248 5.78 -13.39 6.28
CA ILE A 248 6.22 -12.15 5.63
C ILE A 248 6.44 -11.08 6.70
N PHE A 249 5.50 -10.93 7.63
CA PHE A 249 5.63 -9.96 8.71
C PHE A 249 6.81 -10.24 9.64
N ALA A 250 7.02 -11.50 10.03
CA ALA A 250 8.18 -11.89 10.80
C ALA A 250 9.50 -11.57 10.09
N LYS A 251 9.56 -11.73 8.76
CA LYS A 251 10.71 -11.32 7.94
C LYS A 251 10.91 -9.81 7.95
N TRP A 252 9.83 -9.02 7.94
CA TRP A 252 9.92 -7.55 8.04
C TRP A 252 10.41 -7.07 9.41
N LEU A 253 10.16 -7.84 10.46
CA LEU A 253 10.65 -7.55 11.81
C LEU A 253 11.97 -8.26 12.14
N GLU A 254 12.58 -8.93 11.16
CA GLU A 254 13.81 -9.72 11.36
C GLU A 254 13.71 -10.75 12.51
N LEU A 255 12.50 -11.27 12.77
CA LEU A 255 12.28 -12.22 13.87
C LEU A 255 12.91 -13.59 13.53
N PRO A 256 13.59 -14.22 14.50
CA PRO A 256 14.22 -15.52 14.27
C PRO A 256 13.20 -16.67 14.17
N THR A 257 12.03 -16.52 14.78
CA THR A 257 10.97 -17.53 14.82
C THR A 257 9.58 -16.89 14.81
N LEU A 258 8.54 -17.70 14.68
CA LEU A 258 7.14 -17.25 14.78
C LEU A 258 6.56 -17.39 16.20
N ASN A 259 7.35 -17.76 17.20
CA ASN A 259 6.84 -18.13 18.52
C ASN A 259 6.04 -16.99 19.17
N GLU A 260 6.63 -15.79 19.28
CA GLU A 260 5.95 -14.65 19.88
C GLU A 260 4.68 -14.23 19.12
N ILE A 261 4.67 -14.36 17.79
CA ILE A 261 3.46 -14.13 16.98
C ILE A 261 2.40 -15.19 17.28
N ASN A 262 2.79 -16.46 17.42
CA ASN A 262 1.87 -17.55 17.75
C ASN A 262 1.31 -17.39 19.16
N ASP A 263 2.12 -16.99 20.13
CA ASP A 263 1.68 -16.72 21.50
C ASP A 263 0.66 -15.57 21.52
N LEU A 264 0.87 -14.52 20.71
CA LEU A 264 -0.10 -13.43 20.49
C LEU A 264 -1.40 -13.89 19.80
N ILE A 265 -1.33 -14.93 18.97
CA ILE A 265 -2.52 -15.55 18.36
C ILE A 265 -3.28 -16.38 19.40
N GLU A 266 -2.59 -17.22 20.17
CA GLU A 266 -3.16 -18.08 21.20
C GLU A 266 -3.84 -17.25 22.30
N THR A 267 -3.21 -16.14 22.70
CA THR A 267 -3.78 -15.18 23.66
C THR A 267 -4.97 -14.38 23.10
N GLY A 268 -5.16 -14.39 21.77
CA GLY A 268 -6.28 -13.76 21.09
C GLY A 268 -6.07 -12.30 20.70
N PHE A 269 -4.85 -11.78 20.83
CA PHE A 269 -4.51 -10.41 20.43
C PHE A 269 -4.39 -10.24 18.93
N VAL A 270 -3.85 -11.25 18.29
CA VAL A 270 -3.70 -11.33 16.85
C VAL A 270 -4.77 -12.24 16.30
N GLN A 271 -5.56 -11.71 15.38
CA GLN A 271 -6.56 -12.49 14.67
C GLN A 271 -5.90 -13.19 13.50
N THR A 272 -6.29 -14.46 13.29
CA THR A 272 -5.94 -15.20 12.08
C THR A 272 -7.14 -15.25 11.15
N THR A 273 -6.89 -14.97 9.87
CA THR A 273 -7.89 -15.12 8.81
C THR A 273 -7.52 -16.26 7.88
N THR A 274 -8.39 -16.54 6.90
CA THR A 274 -8.16 -17.58 5.89
C THR A 274 -6.81 -17.38 5.19
N ARG A 275 -6.05 -18.47 4.99
CA ARG A 275 -4.68 -18.50 4.37
C ARG A 275 -3.53 -18.04 5.29
N ARG A 276 -3.65 -18.20 6.61
CA ARG A 276 -2.56 -17.92 7.59
C ARG A 276 -2.11 -16.46 7.61
N THR A 277 -3.03 -15.55 7.29
CA THR A 277 -2.84 -14.12 7.43
C THR A 277 -3.17 -13.68 8.85
N ILE A 278 -2.41 -12.71 9.35
CA ILE A 278 -2.53 -12.11 10.68
C ILE A 278 -2.90 -10.63 10.56
N SER A 279 -3.75 -10.17 11.46
CA SER A 279 -4.08 -8.75 11.67
C SER A 279 -4.46 -8.48 13.12
N LEU A 280 -4.40 -7.21 13.53
CA LEU A 280 -4.97 -6.79 14.81
C LEU A 280 -6.46 -6.53 14.65
N HIS A 281 -7.24 -6.91 15.66
CA HIS A 281 -8.62 -6.42 15.75
C HIS A 281 -8.61 -4.89 15.88
N PRO A 282 -9.53 -4.13 15.24
CA PRO A 282 -9.48 -2.67 15.24
C PRO A 282 -9.45 -2.02 16.64
N MET A 283 -10.07 -2.64 17.65
CA MET A 283 -9.99 -2.13 19.03
C MET A 283 -8.63 -2.38 19.68
N ILE A 284 -8.00 -3.52 19.39
CA ILE A 284 -6.65 -3.82 19.88
C ILE A 284 -5.65 -2.88 19.22
N GLN A 285 -5.80 -2.63 17.92
CA GLN A 285 -4.99 -1.66 17.18
C GLN A 285 -5.09 -0.26 17.81
N GLU A 286 -6.31 0.23 18.11
CA GLU A 286 -6.51 1.55 18.76
C GLU A 286 -5.82 1.63 20.14
N ILE A 287 -5.98 0.61 20.98
CA ILE A 287 -5.35 0.56 22.30
C ILE A 287 -3.83 0.51 22.16
N THR A 288 -3.32 -0.38 21.30
CA THR A 288 -1.89 -0.55 21.05
C THR A 288 -1.28 0.75 20.53
N LEU A 289 -1.92 1.45 19.59
CA LEU A 289 -1.46 2.76 19.12
C LEU A 289 -1.37 3.79 20.26
N SER A 290 -2.37 3.82 21.14
CA SER A 290 -2.41 4.77 22.26
C SER A 290 -1.33 4.51 23.31
N GLU A 291 -1.05 3.24 23.59
CA GLU A 291 -0.11 2.81 24.63
C GLU A 291 1.33 2.78 24.13
N THR A 292 1.55 2.25 22.92
CA THR A 292 2.89 2.07 22.36
C THR A 292 3.41 3.31 21.65
N LYS A 293 2.53 4.18 21.14
CA LYS A 293 2.88 5.40 20.39
C LYS A 293 3.99 5.12 19.36
N PRO A 294 3.71 4.35 18.30
CA PRO A 294 4.73 3.93 17.38
C PRO A 294 5.39 5.16 16.74
N SER A 295 6.72 5.18 16.73
CA SER A 295 7.54 6.26 16.22
C SER A 295 8.56 5.76 15.20
N VAL A 296 9.14 6.65 14.40
CA VAL A 296 10.17 6.30 13.40
C VAL A 296 11.35 5.61 14.09
N THR A 297 11.78 6.11 15.24
CA THR A 297 12.88 5.50 16.01
C THR A 297 12.49 4.12 16.55
N ARG A 298 11.29 3.97 17.12
CA ARG A 298 10.84 2.71 17.73
C ARG A 298 10.61 1.63 16.68
N CYS A 299 9.99 1.98 15.56
CA CYS A 299 9.62 1.05 14.49
C CYS A 299 10.70 0.92 13.41
N HIS A 300 11.95 1.28 13.70
CA HIS A 300 13.03 1.35 12.72
C HIS A 300 13.27 0.02 11.98
N ILE A 301 13.20 -1.14 12.66
CA ILE A 301 13.40 -2.45 12.02
C ILE A 301 12.40 -2.67 10.89
N LEU A 302 11.13 -2.37 11.15
CA LEU A 302 10.08 -2.45 10.14
C LEU A 302 10.38 -1.47 8.99
N LEU A 303 10.61 -0.20 9.30
CA LEU A 303 10.88 0.83 8.29
C LEU A 303 12.09 0.48 7.42
N ASP A 304 13.18 0.03 8.02
CA ASP A 304 14.42 -0.34 7.34
C ASP A 304 14.21 -1.57 6.44
N SER A 305 13.44 -2.56 6.90
CA SER A 305 13.08 -3.73 6.10
C SER A 305 12.19 -3.38 4.90
N LEU A 306 11.16 -2.55 5.09
CA LEU A 306 10.28 -2.11 4.02
C LEU A 306 11.05 -1.22 3.02
N GLN A 307 11.92 -0.33 3.52
CA GLN A 307 12.79 0.50 2.68
C GLN A 307 13.74 -0.36 1.86
N LYS A 308 14.37 -1.37 2.48
CA LYS A 308 15.25 -2.32 1.79
C LYS A 308 14.50 -3.03 0.68
N ILE A 309 13.26 -3.45 0.90
CA ILE A 309 12.42 -4.03 -0.17
C ILE A 309 12.23 -3.04 -1.32
N CYS A 310 11.92 -1.78 -1.02
CA CYS A 310 11.72 -0.75 -2.05
C CYS A 310 13.00 -0.44 -2.86
N LEU A 311 14.18 -0.65 -2.28
CA LEU A 311 15.47 -0.46 -2.96
C LEU A 311 15.91 -1.66 -3.82
N MET A 312 15.22 -2.80 -3.76
CA MET A 312 15.55 -3.98 -4.55
C MET A 312 15.02 -3.85 -5.99
N HIS A 313 15.74 -3.09 -6.82
CA HIS A 313 15.40 -2.89 -8.23
C HIS A 313 15.20 -4.23 -8.98
N GLY A 314 14.12 -4.30 -9.76
CA GLY A 314 13.82 -5.47 -10.60
C GLY A 314 13.29 -6.70 -9.84
N MET A 315 13.03 -6.60 -8.53
CA MET A 315 12.36 -7.65 -7.77
C MET A 315 10.93 -7.24 -7.43
N GLU A 316 9.98 -7.93 -8.05
CA GLU A 316 8.57 -7.80 -7.74
C GLU A 316 8.17 -8.71 -6.58
N VAL A 317 7.18 -8.28 -5.79
CA VAL A 317 6.61 -9.07 -4.71
C VAL A 317 5.12 -9.26 -4.96
N ASP A 318 4.64 -10.50 -4.92
CA ASP A 318 3.24 -10.86 -5.11
C ASP A 318 2.29 -10.23 -4.07
N TYR A 319 2.83 -9.76 -2.95
CA TYR A 319 2.11 -9.07 -1.88
C TYR A 319 2.24 -7.52 -1.91
N TYR A 320 2.65 -6.92 -3.02
CA TYR A 320 2.93 -5.47 -3.12
C TYR A 320 1.76 -4.59 -2.64
N LYS A 321 0.50 -4.96 -2.92
CA LYS A 321 -0.68 -4.21 -2.44
C LYS A 321 -0.69 -4.09 -0.91
N LYS A 322 -0.36 -5.18 -0.19
CA LYS A 322 -0.31 -5.21 1.28
C LYS A 322 0.89 -4.43 1.83
N LEU A 323 2.03 -4.51 1.14
CA LEU A 323 3.21 -3.69 1.42
C LEU A 323 2.86 -2.20 1.35
N PHE A 324 2.25 -1.75 0.25
CA PHE A 324 1.90 -0.34 0.06
C PHE A 324 0.80 0.15 0.99
N GLN A 325 -0.18 -0.69 1.31
CA GLN A 325 -1.16 -0.39 2.36
C GLN A 325 -0.48 -0.21 3.73
N THR A 326 0.51 -1.04 4.05
CA THR A 326 1.30 -0.90 5.30
C THR A 326 2.06 0.42 5.31
N ILE A 327 2.73 0.80 4.21
CA ILE A 327 3.41 2.10 4.06
C ILE A 327 2.41 3.26 4.21
N GLY A 328 1.22 3.16 3.60
CA GLY A 328 0.16 4.15 3.75
C GLY A 328 -0.31 4.30 5.21
N ASN A 329 -0.45 3.19 5.93
CA ASN A 329 -0.79 3.23 7.36
C ASN A 329 0.33 3.83 8.21
N ILE A 330 1.61 3.56 7.88
CA ILE A 330 2.76 4.21 8.52
C ILE A 330 2.65 5.72 8.38
N ILE A 331 2.42 6.23 7.16
CA ILE A 331 2.31 7.68 6.89
C ILE A 331 1.28 8.35 7.81
N VAL A 332 0.12 7.69 7.98
CA VAL A 332 -1.01 8.21 8.76
C VAL A 332 -0.78 8.11 10.27
N LEU A 333 -0.20 7.00 10.75
CA LEU A 333 -0.25 6.64 12.17
C LEU A 333 1.07 6.87 12.93
N ILE A 334 2.21 6.95 12.25
CA ILE A 334 3.52 7.03 12.92
C ILE A 334 3.81 8.43 13.49
N GLU A 335 4.38 8.45 14.70
CA GLU A 335 5.01 9.64 15.26
C GLU A 335 6.36 9.89 14.57
N LYS A 336 6.54 11.13 14.08
CA LYS A 336 7.64 11.53 13.21
C LYS A 336 8.80 12.12 14.03
N ASP A 337 9.33 11.32 14.95
CA ASP A 337 10.39 11.69 15.90
C ASP A 337 11.80 11.76 15.26
N ASP A 338 11.99 11.11 14.10
CA ASP A 338 13.19 11.20 13.26
C ASP A 338 12.80 11.60 11.82
N ILE A 339 12.77 12.91 11.58
CA ILE A 339 12.34 13.50 10.30
C ILE A 339 13.26 13.11 9.13
N PRO A 340 14.61 13.19 9.22
CA PRO A 340 15.49 12.77 8.14
C PRO A 340 15.29 11.30 7.72
N LYS A 341 15.19 10.37 8.69
CA LYS A 341 14.94 8.97 8.38
C LYS A 341 13.57 8.75 7.74
N TYR A 342 12.55 9.48 8.21
CA TYR A 342 11.21 9.41 7.65
C TYR A 342 11.14 9.93 6.22
N LEU A 343 11.77 11.07 5.90
CA LEU A 343 11.83 11.60 4.53
C LEU A 343 12.50 10.60 3.58
N LEU A 344 13.66 10.06 3.97
CA LEU A 344 14.36 9.05 3.18
C LEU A 344 13.54 7.76 2.97
N PHE A 345 12.71 7.37 3.94
CA PHE A 345 11.79 6.25 3.79
C PHE A 345 10.74 6.52 2.70
N LEU A 346 10.13 7.71 2.71
CA LEU A 346 9.13 8.11 1.71
C LEU A 346 9.74 8.24 0.31
N GLU A 347 10.92 8.84 0.21
CA GLU A 347 11.67 9.03 -1.03
C GLU A 347 12.05 7.70 -1.69
N ASN A 348 12.38 6.68 -0.90
CA ASN A 348 12.70 5.35 -1.42
C ASN A 348 11.45 4.51 -1.72
N ALA A 349 10.33 4.75 -1.03
CA ALA A 349 9.07 4.05 -1.29
C ALA A 349 8.41 4.50 -2.60
N PHE A 350 8.53 5.78 -2.97
CA PHE A 350 7.85 6.35 -4.13
C PHE A 350 8.24 5.68 -5.47
N PRO A 351 9.53 5.57 -5.85
CA PRO A 351 9.93 4.92 -7.10
C PRO A 351 9.53 3.44 -7.16
N TYR A 352 9.51 2.77 -6.01
CA TYR A 352 9.07 1.38 -5.97
C TYR A 352 7.57 1.26 -6.20
N MET A 353 6.75 2.19 -5.70
CA MET A 353 5.31 2.25 -6.04
C MET A 353 5.04 2.61 -7.50
N ASP A 354 5.90 3.45 -8.09
CA ASP A 354 5.83 3.83 -9.51
C ASP A 354 5.98 2.61 -10.45
N ASN A 355 6.87 1.67 -10.11
CA ASN A 355 7.03 0.42 -10.87
C ASN A 355 5.72 -0.41 -10.97
N TYR A 356 4.81 -0.26 -10.02
CA TYR A 356 3.50 -0.94 -10.03
C TYR A 356 2.35 -0.02 -10.46
N ASN A 357 2.65 1.22 -10.91
CA ASN A 357 1.67 2.27 -11.19
C ASN A 357 0.69 2.49 -10.02
N TYR A 358 1.17 2.38 -8.76
CA TYR A 358 0.31 2.47 -7.58
C TYR A 358 0.05 3.93 -7.17
N HIS A 359 -0.67 4.66 -8.02
CA HIS A 359 -0.87 6.11 -7.90
C HIS A 359 -1.49 6.52 -6.56
N LYS A 360 -2.35 5.70 -5.95
CA LYS A 360 -2.90 5.97 -4.61
C LYS A 360 -1.79 6.23 -3.57
N GLY A 361 -0.83 5.31 -3.48
CA GLY A 361 0.28 5.41 -2.53
C GLY A 361 1.22 6.57 -2.88
N MET A 362 1.52 6.73 -4.17
CA MET A 362 2.37 7.81 -4.68
C MET A 362 1.78 9.20 -4.35
N ASN A 363 0.48 9.40 -4.57
CA ASN A 363 -0.21 10.63 -4.20
C ASN A 363 -0.22 10.86 -2.69
N GLY A 364 -0.35 9.79 -1.89
CA GLY A 364 -0.22 9.86 -0.43
C GLY A 364 1.15 10.36 0.02
N ILE A 365 2.23 9.85 -0.61
CA ILE A 365 3.60 10.31 -0.36
C ILE A 365 3.77 11.78 -0.77
N ILE A 366 3.31 12.18 -1.95
CA ILE A 366 3.38 13.57 -2.42
C ILE A 366 2.65 14.51 -1.45
N GLN A 367 1.46 14.12 -0.99
CA GLN A 367 0.68 14.92 -0.05
C GLN A 367 1.41 15.09 1.29
N GLU A 368 1.99 14.01 1.80
CA GLU A 368 2.75 14.00 3.05
C GLU A 368 4.00 14.89 2.95
N LEU A 369 4.82 14.67 1.92
CA LEU A 369 6.01 15.49 1.64
C LEU A 369 5.65 16.98 1.46
N THR A 370 4.56 17.27 0.74
CA THR A 370 4.04 18.64 0.59
C THR A 370 3.65 19.25 1.93
N GLY A 371 3.09 18.46 2.85
CA GLY A 371 2.75 18.89 4.21
C GLY A 371 3.99 19.22 5.04
N LEU A 372 4.97 18.32 5.06
CA LEU A 372 6.21 18.44 5.83
C LEU A 372 7.08 19.59 5.33
N LEU A 373 7.37 19.61 4.03
CA LEU A 373 8.34 20.53 3.43
C LEU A 373 7.80 21.98 3.34
N LYS A 374 6.51 22.24 3.59
CA LYS A 374 6.02 23.62 3.78
C LYS A 374 6.71 24.34 4.94
N THR A 375 7.12 23.60 5.96
CA THR A 375 7.87 24.15 7.09
C THR A 375 9.32 24.34 6.66
N LYS A 376 9.82 25.59 6.68
CA LYS A 376 11.17 25.91 6.16
C LYS A 376 12.31 25.14 6.81
N ASN A 377 12.15 24.72 8.06
CA ASN A 377 13.18 24.01 8.83
C ASN A 377 13.12 22.49 8.67
N ILE A 378 12.20 21.97 7.84
CA ILE A 378 12.07 20.53 7.56
C ILE A 378 12.52 20.27 6.13
N GLY A 379 13.40 19.28 6.00
CA GLY A 379 13.97 18.80 4.76
C GLY A 379 15.04 19.70 4.14
N THR A 380 15.73 19.13 3.16
CA THR A 380 16.81 19.75 2.38
C THR A 380 16.29 20.29 1.04
N ASP A 381 17.15 21.00 0.30
CA ASP A 381 16.85 21.40 -1.07
C ASP A 381 16.70 20.19 -2.01
N SER A 382 17.41 19.10 -1.73
CA SER A 382 17.24 17.82 -2.44
C SER A 382 15.86 17.23 -2.23
N ASP A 383 15.33 17.26 -1.01
CA ASP A 383 14.00 16.73 -0.69
C ASP A 383 12.90 17.56 -1.40
N ARG A 384 13.13 18.87 -1.52
CA ARG A 384 12.25 19.79 -2.28
C ARG A 384 12.30 19.52 -3.78
N ALA A 385 13.49 19.26 -4.31
CA ALA A 385 13.66 18.88 -5.71
C ALA A 385 13.00 17.53 -5.99
N LEU A 386 13.17 16.53 -5.11
CA LEU A 386 12.51 15.22 -5.21
C LEU A 386 10.98 15.33 -5.17
N LEU A 387 10.42 16.17 -4.29
CA LEU A 387 8.98 16.41 -4.29
C LEU A 387 8.48 16.92 -5.65
N LEU A 388 9.23 17.83 -6.29
CA LEU A 388 8.86 18.39 -7.59
C LEU A 388 9.01 17.36 -8.72
N ASP A 389 10.06 16.52 -8.68
CA ASP A 389 10.27 15.37 -9.56
C ASP A 389 9.09 14.39 -9.45
N PHE A 390 8.71 13.98 -8.23
CA PHE A 390 7.57 13.10 -7.99
C PHE A 390 6.25 13.69 -8.50
N GLN A 391 6.06 15.00 -8.36
CA GLN A 391 4.92 15.71 -8.94
C GLN A 391 4.95 15.71 -10.48
N ALA A 392 6.14 15.80 -11.08
CA ALA A 392 6.32 15.74 -12.53
C ALA A 392 6.01 14.34 -13.07
N THR A 393 6.43 13.27 -12.37
CA THR A 393 6.13 11.87 -12.73
C THR A 393 4.63 11.61 -12.90
N LEU A 394 3.80 12.17 -12.00
CA LEU A 394 2.35 11.99 -12.06
C LEU A 394 1.61 13.06 -12.88
N GLU A 395 2.32 14.00 -13.52
CA GLU A 395 1.71 15.09 -14.25
C GLU A 395 1.38 14.69 -15.70
N THR A 396 0.09 14.66 -16.02
CA THR A 396 -0.41 14.33 -17.36
C THR A 396 -0.16 15.41 -18.42
N LYS A 397 0.04 16.67 -18.03
CA LYS A 397 0.27 17.80 -18.94
C LYS A 397 1.77 18.01 -19.16
N PRO A 398 2.30 17.76 -20.37
CA PRO A 398 3.74 17.76 -20.58
C PRO A 398 4.43 19.10 -20.26
N GLU A 399 3.80 20.23 -20.59
CA GLU A 399 4.38 21.56 -20.30
C GLU A 399 4.47 21.83 -18.80
N LYS A 400 3.54 21.27 -18.01
CA LYS A 400 3.56 21.40 -16.56
C LYS A 400 4.59 20.46 -15.94
N ALA A 401 4.73 19.23 -16.44
CA ALA A 401 5.80 18.32 -16.02
C ALA A 401 7.19 18.92 -16.29
N ILE A 402 7.43 19.46 -17.50
CA ILE A 402 8.67 20.16 -17.85
C ILE A 402 8.95 21.34 -16.91
N LYS A 403 7.91 22.09 -16.53
CA LYS A 403 8.07 23.20 -15.57
C LYS A 403 8.47 22.70 -14.19
N LEU A 404 7.82 21.64 -13.69
CA LEU A 404 8.12 21.06 -12.38
C LEU A 404 9.58 20.58 -12.31
N GLU A 405 10.08 19.92 -13.35
CA GLU A 405 11.49 19.49 -13.44
C GLU A 405 12.48 20.66 -13.45
N LYS A 406 12.14 21.75 -14.15
CA LYS A 406 12.95 22.98 -14.12
C LYS A 406 12.96 23.60 -12.73
N ASP A 407 11.81 23.65 -12.08
CA ASP A 407 11.66 24.18 -10.73
C ASP A 407 12.41 23.28 -9.71
N ALA A 408 12.49 21.96 -9.97
CA ALA A 408 13.26 20.99 -9.18
C ALA A 408 14.77 21.24 -9.30
N LEU A 409 15.28 21.37 -10.53
CA LEU A 409 16.68 21.74 -10.76
C LEU A 409 17.04 23.08 -10.12
N ALA A 410 16.12 24.05 -10.15
CA ALA A 410 16.32 25.37 -9.55
C ALA A 410 16.39 25.35 -8.00
N GLN A 411 15.97 24.27 -7.33
CA GLN A 411 16.19 24.12 -5.89
C GLN A 411 17.67 23.88 -5.56
N ILE A 412 18.44 23.31 -6.50
CA ILE A 412 19.82 22.88 -6.23
C ILE A 412 20.79 23.89 -6.84
N GLU A 413 21.26 24.84 -6.02
CA GLU A 413 22.20 25.88 -6.46
C GLU A 413 23.60 25.33 -6.73
N ASN A 414 24.07 24.38 -5.90
CA ASN A 414 25.42 23.83 -5.96
C ASN A 414 25.37 22.29 -6.07
N ILE A 415 26.04 21.77 -7.10
CA ILE A 415 26.15 20.32 -7.31
C ILE A 415 27.33 19.79 -6.49
N THR A 416 27.04 18.85 -5.60
CA THR A 416 27.99 18.16 -4.71
C THR A 416 27.94 16.65 -4.93
N ALA A 417 28.83 15.90 -4.29
CA ALA A 417 28.80 14.43 -4.36
C ALA A 417 27.48 13.85 -3.81
N ASP A 418 26.87 14.50 -2.82
CA ASP A 418 25.66 14.02 -2.15
C ASP A 418 24.40 14.17 -3.01
N ASN A 419 24.36 15.19 -3.90
CA ASN A 419 23.19 15.48 -4.73
C ASN A 419 23.42 15.25 -6.24
N ALA A 420 24.64 14.93 -6.67
CA ALA A 420 24.98 14.72 -8.08
C ALA A 420 24.10 13.66 -8.76
N ARG A 421 23.79 12.56 -8.06
CA ARG A 421 22.87 11.53 -8.55
C ARG A 421 21.48 12.09 -8.81
N LEU A 422 20.93 12.86 -7.88
CA LEU A 422 19.62 13.48 -8.02
C LEU A 422 19.61 14.47 -9.20
N VAL A 423 20.57 15.38 -9.27
CA VAL A 423 20.65 16.37 -10.35
C VAL A 423 20.81 15.70 -11.73
N SER A 424 21.56 14.61 -11.80
CA SER A 424 21.66 13.77 -13.00
C SER A 424 20.29 13.19 -13.37
N ASN A 425 19.55 12.61 -12.43
CA ASN A 425 18.21 12.06 -12.67
C ASN A 425 17.22 13.14 -13.15
N LEU A 426 17.21 14.31 -12.52
CA LEU A 426 16.36 15.45 -12.94
C LEU A 426 16.66 15.88 -14.39
N HIS A 427 17.94 15.95 -14.77
CA HIS A 427 18.32 16.23 -16.16
C HIS A 427 17.91 15.11 -17.11
N ALA A 428 18.01 13.84 -16.71
CA ALA A 428 17.56 12.72 -17.55
C ALA A 428 16.04 12.77 -17.77
N ASN A 429 15.26 13.00 -16.72
CA ASN A 429 13.81 13.11 -16.78
C ASN A 429 13.38 14.28 -17.66
N LEU A 430 13.97 15.45 -17.46
CA LEU A 430 13.73 16.63 -18.29
C LEU A 430 14.11 16.40 -19.76
N GLY A 431 15.23 15.71 -20.02
CA GLY A 431 15.63 15.31 -21.36
C GLY A 431 14.63 14.37 -22.03
N GLY A 432 14.14 13.38 -21.28
CA GLY A 432 13.07 12.46 -21.71
C GLY A 432 11.78 13.19 -22.05
N LEU A 433 11.35 14.12 -21.20
CA LEU A 433 10.17 14.97 -21.45
C LEU A 433 10.35 15.81 -22.73
N TYR A 434 11.51 16.44 -22.93
CA TYR A 434 11.75 17.19 -24.17
C TYR A 434 11.74 16.31 -25.42
N ARG A 435 12.30 15.10 -25.34
CA ARG A 435 12.26 14.12 -26.44
C ARG A 435 10.81 13.78 -26.79
N MET A 436 9.97 13.47 -25.79
CA MET A 436 8.57 13.12 -26.00
C MET A 436 7.73 14.29 -26.55
N ASN A 437 8.15 15.53 -26.31
CA ASN A 437 7.45 16.75 -26.74
C ASN A 437 8.04 17.41 -28.01
N GLY A 438 8.94 16.72 -28.72
CA GLY A 438 9.45 17.20 -30.02
C GLY A 438 10.45 18.36 -29.92
N HIS A 439 11.21 18.43 -28.83
CA HIS A 439 12.27 19.41 -28.61
C HIS A 439 13.67 18.74 -28.59
N PRO A 440 14.17 18.25 -29.74
CA PRO A 440 15.37 17.40 -29.79
C PRO A 440 16.65 18.10 -29.30
N ASP A 441 16.83 19.40 -29.56
CA ASP A 441 18.03 20.13 -29.14
C ASP A 441 18.10 20.21 -27.60
N LEU A 442 16.98 20.53 -26.95
CA LEU A 442 16.87 20.57 -25.49
C LEU A 442 16.97 19.17 -24.86
N ALA A 443 16.39 18.16 -25.52
CA ALA A 443 16.52 16.77 -25.09
C ALA A 443 17.99 16.34 -25.06
N ARG A 444 18.73 16.65 -26.14
CA ARG A 444 20.17 16.36 -26.24
C ARG A 444 20.97 17.04 -25.12
N GLU A 445 20.77 18.35 -24.94
CA GLU A 445 21.46 19.14 -23.91
C GLU A 445 21.32 18.49 -22.52
N HIS A 446 20.09 18.18 -22.12
CA HIS A 446 19.82 17.64 -20.80
C HIS A 446 20.27 16.18 -20.63
N MET A 447 20.09 15.32 -21.65
CA MET A 447 20.59 13.94 -21.61
C MET A 447 22.12 13.89 -21.52
N GLU A 448 22.84 14.71 -22.30
CA GLU A 448 24.31 14.80 -22.24
C GLU A 448 24.78 15.34 -20.88
N LYS A 449 24.09 16.36 -20.35
CA LYS A 449 24.40 16.92 -19.03
C LYS A 449 24.23 15.88 -17.92
N SER A 450 23.16 15.09 -17.99
CA SER A 450 22.87 14.01 -17.03
C SER A 450 24.01 12.97 -16.98
N ILE A 451 24.45 12.47 -18.14
CA ILE A 451 25.53 11.48 -18.24
C ILE A 451 26.88 12.10 -17.85
N SER A 452 27.15 13.35 -18.24
CA SER A 452 28.37 14.07 -17.86
C SER A 452 28.51 14.23 -16.35
N LEU A 453 27.40 14.43 -15.63
CA LEU A 453 27.42 14.50 -14.17
C LEU A 453 27.75 13.15 -13.55
N LEU A 454 27.19 12.05 -14.06
CA LEU A 454 27.55 10.71 -13.58
C LEU A 454 29.04 10.42 -13.80
N ASP A 455 29.59 10.76 -14.97
CA ASP A 455 31.03 10.57 -15.26
C ASP A 455 31.90 11.43 -14.33
N GLN A 456 31.57 12.72 -14.16
CA GLN A 456 32.30 13.65 -13.31
C GLN A 456 32.39 13.20 -11.85
N PHE A 457 31.34 12.58 -11.33
CA PHE A 457 31.27 12.10 -9.94
C PHE A 457 31.56 10.59 -9.80
N ASN A 458 32.05 9.94 -10.86
CA ASN A 458 32.37 8.51 -10.90
C ASN A 458 31.18 7.59 -10.54
N LEU A 459 29.98 7.96 -11.00
CA LEU A 459 28.72 7.27 -10.76
C LEU A 459 28.25 6.46 -11.98
N LEU A 460 29.02 6.31 -13.05
CA LEU A 460 28.59 5.52 -14.22
C LEU A 460 28.37 4.02 -13.95
N HIS A 461 28.77 3.52 -12.79
CA HIS A 461 28.59 2.13 -12.40
C HIS A 461 27.28 1.85 -11.66
N ILE A 462 26.54 2.89 -11.23
CA ILE A 462 25.28 2.71 -10.50
C ILE A 462 24.13 2.36 -11.46
N ASN A 463 23.09 1.73 -10.92
CA ASN A 463 21.94 1.26 -11.70
C ASN A 463 21.24 2.40 -12.47
N ASP A 464 21.17 3.62 -11.92
CA ASP A 464 20.55 4.78 -12.57
C ASP A 464 21.20 5.13 -13.91
N SER A 465 22.50 4.85 -14.09
CA SER A 465 23.21 5.14 -15.35
C SER A 465 22.67 4.33 -16.54
N ILE A 466 22.12 3.14 -16.27
CA ILE A 466 21.70 2.19 -17.29
C ILE A 466 20.49 2.73 -18.08
N PRO A 467 19.35 3.06 -17.46
CA PRO A 467 18.22 3.62 -18.19
C PRO A 467 18.56 4.98 -18.82
N GLN A 468 19.37 5.82 -18.17
CA GLN A 468 19.76 7.12 -18.73
C GLN A 468 20.54 6.98 -20.04
N ILE A 469 21.61 6.16 -20.06
CA ILE A 469 22.44 5.96 -21.25
C ILE A 469 21.67 5.17 -22.32
N ALA A 470 20.83 4.21 -21.93
CA ALA A 470 19.97 3.50 -22.88
C ALA A 470 18.98 4.43 -23.58
N ASN A 471 18.34 5.33 -22.83
CA ASN A 471 17.43 6.34 -23.37
C ASN A 471 18.15 7.33 -24.29
N TYR A 472 19.37 7.76 -23.91
CA TYR A 472 20.19 8.63 -24.75
C TYR A 472 20.65 7.94 -26.05
N ALA A 473 21.07 6.68 -25.98
CA ALA A 473 21.45 5.91 -27.17
C ALA A 473 20.28 5.68 -28.14
N MET A 474 19.07 5.44 -27.60
CA MET A 474 17.85 5.36 -28.40
C MET A 474 17.53 6.71 -29.05
N PHE A 475 17.61 7.80 -28.28
CA PHE A 475 17.45 9.15 -28.79
C PHE A 475 18.44 9.47 -29.93
N LEU A 476 19.72 9.16 -29.76
CA LEU A 476 20.74 9.34 -30.82
C LEU A 476 20.38 8.55 -32.09
N THR A 477 19.88 7.33 -31.94
CA THR A 477 19.43 6.51 -33.07
C THR A 477 18.27 7.18 -33.82
N GLU A 478 17.30 7.75 -33.09
CA GLU A 478 16.20 8.54 -33.69
C GLU A 478 16.68 9.81 -34.39
N GLN A 479 17.78 10.41 -33.91
CA GLN A 479 18.45 11.56 -34.52
C GLN A 479 19.39 11.18 -35.67
N GLN A 480 19.36 9.93 -36.15
CA GLN A 480 20.23 9.42 -37.23
C GLN A 480 21.72 9.37 -36.85
N GLU A 481 22.05 9.21 -35.57
CA GLU A 481 23.41 9.03 -35.04
C GLU A 481 23.56 7.67 -34.30
N PRO A 482 23.15 6.53 -34.89
CA PRO A 482 23.11 5.24 -34.18
C PRO A 482 24.50 4.74 -33.76
N GLU A 483 25.57 5.05 -34.50
CA GLU A 483 26.93 4.63 -34.18
C GLU A 483 27.41 5.23 -32.85
N ARG A 484 27.03 6.50 -32.57
CA ARG A 484 27.31 7.12 -31.27
C ARG A 484 26.54 6.43 -30.15
N GLY A 485 25.24 6.16 -30.36
CA GLY A 485 24.42 5.44 -29.38
C GLY A 485 24.97 4.04 -29.07
N ILE A 486 25.39 3.30 -30.08
CA ILE A 486 26.05 1.99 -29.93
C ILE A 486 27.35 2.12 -29.13
N SER A 487 28.17 3.14 -29.42
CA SER A 487 29.43 3.39 -28.70
C SER A 487 29.19 3.65 -27.20
N GLU A 488 28.20 4.47 -26.85
CA GLU A 488 27.86 4.75 -25.44
C GLU A 488 27.40 3.48 -24.71
N LEU A 489 26.55 2.66 -25.35
CA LEU A 489 26.11 1.37 -24.79
C LEU A 489 27.24 0.35 -24.66
N GLN A 490 28.23 0.40 -25.54
CA GLN A 490 29.43 -0.44 -25.45
C GLN A 490 30.34 0.01 -24.30
N LYS A 491 30.50 1.32 -24.08
CA LYS A 491 31.20 1.87 -22.90
C LYS A 491 30.51 1.41 -21.62
N LEU A 492 29.19 1.59 -21.52
CA LEU A 492 28.39 1.12 -20.39
C LEU A 492 28.50 -0.40 -20.18
N SER A 493 28.45 -1.19 -21.25
CA SER A 493 28.67 -2.64 -21.19
C SER A 493 30.04 -3.02 -20.60
N GLY A 494 31.07 -2.20 -20.85
CA GLY A 494 32.39 -2.38 -20.25
C GLY A 494 32.38 -2.12 -18.75
N ILE A 495 31.71 -1.05 -18.31
CA ILE A 495 31.59 -0.67 -16.91
C ILE A 495 30.80 -1.73 -16.12
N ILE A 496 29.65 -2.18 -16.64
CA ILE A 496 28.83 -3.21 -15.99
C ILE A 496 29.63 -4.52 -15.82
N LYS A 497 30.47 -4.88 -16.80
CA LYS A 497 31.34 -6.06 -16.71
C LYS A 497 32.38 -5.94 -15.62
N GLU A 498 32.92 -4.74 -15.41
CA GLU A 498 33.97 -4.47 -14.44
C GLU A 498 33.41 -4.44 -13.01
N TYR A 499 32.26 -3.76 -12.81
CA TYR A 499 31.68 -3.53 -11.49
C TYR A 499 30.68 -4.60 -11.05
N HIS A 500 29.94 -5.21 -11.99
CA HIS A 500 28.91 -6.21 -11.73
C HIS A 500 29.30 -7.56 -12.35
N SER A 501 28.69 -7.93 -13.48
CA SER A 501 29.07 -9.08 -14.29
C SER A 501 28.46 -8.97 -15.70
N ASN A 502 28.89 -9.81 -16.64
CA ASN A 502 28.20 -9.98 -17.92
C ASN A 502 27.00 -10.95 -17.85
N ASP A 503 26.68 -11.47 -16.66
CA ASP A 503 25.62 -12.44 -16.40
C ASP A 503 24.53 -11.85 -15.48
N CYS A 504 24.39 -10.53 -15.40
CA CYS A 504 23.35 -9.82 -14.63
C CYS A 504 22.26 -9.18 -15.51
N LEU A 505 21.12 -8.85 -14.90
CA LEU A 505 19.98 -8.22 -15.58
C LEU A 505 20.34 -6.88 -16.23
N ASP A 506 21.20 -6.09 -15.60
CA ASP A 506 21.70 -4.83 -16.14
C ASP A 506 22.38 -5.01 -17.50
N TYR A 507 23.26 -6.02 -17.59
CA TYR A 507 23.94 -6.35 -18.83
C TYR A 507 22.94 -6.85 -19.88
N ALA A 508 21.96 -7.64 -19.49
CA ALA A 508 20.88 -8.10 -20.37
C ALA A 508 20.09 -6.92 -20.96
N LYS A 509 19.73 -5.93 -20.14
CA LYS A 509 19.02 -4.71 -20.57
C LYS A 509 19.84 -3.91 -21.60
N VAL A 510 21.16 -3.79 -21.39
CA VAL A 510 22.05 -3.12 -22.37
C VAL A 510 22.16 -3.91 -23.68
N GLN A 511 22.23 -5.25 -23.61
CA GLN A 511 22.20 -6.09 -24.82
C GLN A 511 20.86 -5.97 -25.55
N GLU A 512 19.74 -5.90 -24.82
CA GLU A 512 18.41 -5.67 -25.41
C GLU A 512 18.37 -4.35 -26.17
N THR A 513 18.79 -3.24 -25.55
CA THR A 513 18.84 -1.91 -26.21
C THR A 513 19.73 -1.92 -27.46
N LEU A 514 20.91 -2.57 -27.39
CA LEU A 514 21.77 -2.76 -28.57
C LEU A 514 21.04 -3.55 -29.67
N GLY A 515 20.35 -4.63 -29.30
CA GLY A 515 19.52 -5.42 -30.20
C GLY A 515 18.46 -4.59 -30.91
N THR A 516 17.77 -3.74 -30.15
CA THR A 516 16.75 -2.81 -30.64
C THR A 516 17.31 -1.76 -31.60
N ILE A 517 18.46 -1.13 -31.28
CA ILE A 517 19.10 -0.17 -32.18
C ILE A 517 19.55 -0.83 -33.49
N TYR A 518 20.13 -2.03 -33.42
CA TYR A 518 20.47 -2.78 -34.64
C TYR A 518 19.24 -3.19 -35.45
N LEU A 519 18.11 -3.47 -34.79
CA LEU A 519 16.85 -3.75 -35.46
C LEU A 519 16.32 -2.50 -36.18
N MET A 520 16.34 -1.34 -35.52
CA MET A 520 15.94 -0.04 -36.10
C MET A 520 16.81 0.37 -37.31
N THR A 521 18.09 -0.01 -37.31
CA THR A 521 19.04 0.24 -38.41
C THR A 521 19.07 -0.90 -39.45
N ALA A 522 18.11 -1.83 -39.40
CA ALA A 522 17.96 -2.97 -40.30
C ALA A 522 19.16 -3.96 -40.34
N ASN A 523 20.00 -3.96 -39.31
CA ASN A 523 21.09 -4.91 -39.13
C ASN A 523 20.61 -6.16 -38.36
N LEU A 524 19.79 -6.97 -39.03
CA LEU A 524 19.19 -8.17 -38.45
C LEU A 524 20.20 -9.18 -37.85
N PRO A 525 21.39 -9.41 -38.45
CA PRO A 525 22.38 -10.31 -37.87
C PRO A 525 22.88 -9.86 -36.48
N GLN A 526 23.15 -8.56 -36.31
CA GLN A 526 23.58 -8.01 -35.02
C GLN A 526 22.43 -7.95 -34.02
N ALA A 527 21.25 -7.53 -34.45
CA ALA A 527 20.05 -7.53 -33.62
C ALA A 527 19.80 -8.92 -33.00
N LYS A 528 19.80 -9.97 -33.83
CA LYS A 528 19.64 -11.37 -33.39
C LYS A 528 20.73 -11.81 -32.41
N THR A 529 21.97 -11.36 -32.61
CA THR A 529 23.09 -11.70 -31.74
C THR A 529 22.91 -11.11 -30.35
N HIS A 530 22.51 -9.83 -30.28
CA HIS A 530 22.31 -9.12 -29.03
C HIS A 530 21.08 -9.60 -28.26
N PHE A 531 19.93 -9.80 -28.92
CA PHE A 531 18.75 -10.38 -28.28
C PHE A 531 19.03 -11.78 -27.74
N LYS A 532 19.74 -12.64 -28.47
CA LYS A 532 20.14 -13.97 -27.96
C LYS A 532 20.99 -13.90 -26.69
N ARG A 533 21.85 -12.88 -26.56
CA ARG A 533 22.66 -12.68 -25.34
C ARG A 533 21.78 -12.25 -24.18
N ALA A 534 20.86 -11.31 -24.40
CA ALA A 534 19.91 -10.86 -23.39
C ALA A 534 19.04 -12.04 -22.90
N PHE A 535 18.42 -12.80 -23.80
CA PHE A 535 17.57 -13.95 -23.46
C PHE A 535 18.31 -15.04 -22.70
N LYS A 536 19.55 -15.36 -23.09
CA LYS A 536 20.36 -16.33 -22.34
C LYS A 536 20.52 -15.94 -20.86
N ILE A 537 20.59 -14.64 -20.57
CA ILE A 537 20.70 -14.13 -19.20
C ILE A 537 19.34 -14.18 -18.51
N TYR A 538 18.28 -13.72 -19.16
CA TYR A 538 16.91 -13.80 -18.62
C TYR A 538 16.53 -15.24 -18.26
N GLU A 539 16.76 -16.19 -19.17
CA GLU A 539 16.51 -17.63 -18.94
C GLU A 539 17.33 -18.21 -17.79
N LYS A 540 18.54 -17.69 -17.57
CA LYS A 540 19.41 -18.12 -16.47
C LYS A 540 18.97 -17.54 -15.13
N ILE A 541 18.60 -16.26 -15.09
CA ILE A 541 18.25 -15.54 -13.86
C ILE A 541 16.84 -15.90 -13.40
N TRP A 542 15.88 -16.01 -14.32
CA TRP A 542 14.49 -16.34 -14.05
C TRP A 542 14.19 -17.82 -14.27
N ALA A 543 15.19 -18.71 -14.06
CA ALA A 543 15.04 -20.15 -14.32
C ALA A 543 13.88 -20.79 -13.54
N ASP A 544 13.56 -20.26 -12.36
CA ASP A 544 12.47 -20.70 -11.50
C ASP A 544 11.15 -19.91 -11.73
N GLU A 545 11.15 -18.93 -12.65
CA GLU A 545 10.05 -18.00 -12.92
C GLU A 545 9.71 -17.99 -14.44
N PRO A 546 9.16 -19.09 -14.99
CA PRO A 546 8.91 -19.22 -16.43
C PRO A 546 7.94 -18.17 -16.98
N GLU A 547 7.02 -17.66 -16.16
CA GLU A 547 6.08 -16.59 -16.52
C GLU A 547 6.80 -15.27 -16.86
N MET A 548 7.87 -14.92 -16.11
CA MET A 548 8.69 -13.72 -16.38
C MET A 548 9.44 -13.83 -17.71
N ILE A 549 9.92 -15.04 -18.03
CA ILE A 549 10.58 -15.33 -19.30
C ILE A 549 9.59 -15.16 -20.45
N GLU A 550 8.38 -15.72 -20.33
CA GLU A 550 7.33 -15.63 -21.35
C GLU A 550 6.89 -14.17 -21.59
N ALA A 551 6.63 -13.41 -20.52
CA ALA A 551 6.31 -11.99 -20.61
C ALA A 551 7.41 -11.21 -21.32
N LYS A 552 8.69 -11.49 -21.00
CA LYS A 552 9.83 -10.83 -21.67
C LYS A 552 9.94 -11.20 -23.16
N TYR A 553 9.63 -12.44 -23.52
CA TYR A 553 9.56 -12.85 -24.92
C TYR A 553 8.47 -12.10 -25.69
N GLN A 554 7.29 -11.92 -25.07
CA GLN A 554 6.19 -11.17 -25.67
C GLN A 554 6.57 -9.69 -25.87
N GLU A 555 7.12 -9.03 -24.85
CA GLU A 555 7.58 -7.63 -24.92
C GLU A 555 8.55 -7.40 -26.08
N ILE A 556 9.56 -8.25 -26.25
CA ILE A 556 10.53 -8.11 -27.35
C ILE A 556 9.90 -8.46 -28.70
N GLN A 557 8.92 -9.37 -28.76
CA GLN A 557 8.20 -9.67 -30.00
C GLN A 557 7.36 -8.48 -30.49
N GLU A 558 6.77 -7.72 -29.56
CA GLU A 558 5.99 -6.52 -29.87
C GLU A 558 6.83 -5.36 -30.41
N LEU A 559 8.15 -5.34 -30.15
CA LEU A 559 9.06 -4.35 -30.74
C LEU A 559 9.15 -4.47 -32.27
N TYR A 560 9.07 -5.67 -32.84
CA TYR A 560 9.20 -5.87 -34.29
C TYR A 560 8.15 -5.12 -35.12
N PRO A 561 6.83 -5.26 -34.87
CA PRO A 561 5.82 -4.50 -35.61
C PRO A 561 5.90 -2.99 -35.35
N GLN A 562 6.21 -2.57 -34.12
CA GLN A 562 6.36 -1.15 -33.77
C GLN A 562 7.51 -0.49 -34.55
N ILE A 563 8.68 -1.13 -34.59
CA ILE A 563 9.85 -0.66 -35.34
C ILE A 563 9.57 -0.68 -36.85
N GLY A 564 8.90 -1.72 -37.35
CA GLY A 564 8.47 -1.79 -38.75
C GLY A 564 7.57 -0.60 -39.13
N PHE A 565 6.63 -0.21 -38.26
CA PHE A 565 5.78 0.95 -38.45
C PHE A 565 6.58 2.26 -38.43
N CYS A 566 7.51 2.44 -37.48
CA CYS A 566 8.37 3.62 -37.39
C CYS A 566 9.25 3.81 -38.63
N ILE A 567 9.87 2.73 -39.12
CA ILE A 567 10.65 2.74 -40.37
C ILE A 567 9.75 3.13 -41.54
N GLY A 568 8.55 2.56 -41.63
CA GLY A 568 7.57 2.90 -42.67
C GLY A 568 7.15 4.37 -42.67
N LYS A 569 6.93 4.96 -41.48
CA LYS A 569 6.56 6.38 -41.34
C LYS A 569 7.70 7.31 -41.77
N ASN A 570 8.95 7.00 -41.39
CA ASN A 570 10.12 7.77 -41.80
C ASN A 570 10.32 7.74 -43.32
N LEU A 571 10.17 6.57 -43.95
CA LEU A 571 10.23 6.42 -45.41
C LEU A 571 9.10 7.17 -46.11
N SER A 572 7.86 7.14 -45.58
CA SER A 572 6.75 7.91 -46.12
C SER A 572 7.00 9.42 -46.02
N GLY A 573 7.56 9.90 -44.91
CA GLY A 573 7.88 11.32 -44.71
C GLY A 573 8.91 11.85 -45.71
N LEU A 574 9.88 11.01 -46.09
CA LEU A 574 10.88 11.27 -47.14
C LEU A 574 10.28 11.31 -48.55
N LEU A 575 9.16 10.60 -48.78
CA LEU A 575 8.46 10.58 -50.07
C LEU A 575 7.43 11.72 -50.22
N THR A 576 7.07 12.39 -49.12
CA THR A 576 6.08 13.50 -49.08
C THR A 576 6.70 14.89 -48.96
N LYS A 577 8.03 15.01 -48.90
CA LYS A 577 8.77 16.26 -49.10
C LYS A 577 9.37 16.27 -50.50
#